data_AF-A0A2E0TAT8-F1
#
_entry.id   AF-A0A2E0TAT8-F1
#
_cell.length_a   1.000
_cell.length_b   1.000
_cell.length_c   1.000
_cell.angle_alpha   90.00
_cell.angle_beta   90.00
_cell.angle_gamma   90.00
#
_symmetry.space_group_name_H-M   'P 1'
#
loop_
_entity.id
_entity.type
_entity.pdbx_description
1 polymer ?
#
loop_
_entity_poly.entity_id
_entity_poly.type
_entity_poly.pdbx_seq_one_letter_code
_entity_poly.pdbx_strand_id
1 'polypeptide(L)'
;MRSLVSSLLLLSLACSAEPPARERAAAAPATEESAEEAPPTPRAAATAMEATPAPAAAEERRDLNDLQARLRAVGELMQTMREAAAEAAEGESTLCGQAHAAMVAAVEAQQEGIRSLSNTREPDRWLIAERARYIELCEQLPEDAQRCARFDYRLQNGRECGPIMEALSQAQKDAMEEMAHRERP
;
A
#
# COMPACT_ATOMS: atom_id res chain seq x y z
N MET A 1 -18.60 36.99 31.48
CA MET A 1 -19.52 35.85 31.37
C MET A 1 -18.67 34.60 31.26
N ARG A 2 -18.75 33.74 32.28
CA ARG A 2 -18.14 32.41 32.35
C ARG A 2 -19.05 31.39 31.66
N SER A 3 -18.50 30.21 31.35
CA SER A 3 -19.14 29.02 30.75
C SER A 3 -19.21 29.11 29.22
N LEU A 4 -18.65 28.19 28.43
CA LEU A 4 -18.63 26.73 28.60
C LEU A 4 -17.31 26.14 28.06
N VAL A 5 -16.40 25.82 28.97
CA VAL A 5 -15.43 24.73 28.84
C VAL A 5 -16.18 23.50 29.35
N SER A 6 -16.53 22.54 28.47
CA SER A 6 -16.93 21.14 28.79
C SER A 6 -17.73 20.53 27.64
N SER A 7 -17.05 20.07 26.57
CA SER A 7 -17.59 19.05 25.65
C SER A 7 -16.44 18.36 24.88
N LEU A 8 -15.34 18.07 25.57
CA LEU A 8 -14.31 17.12 25.14
C LEU A 8 -14.44 15.89 26.03
N LEU A 9 -14.20 14.71 25.45
CA LEU A 9 -14.20 13.37 26.06
C LEU A 9 -15.56 12.69 26.19
N LEU A 10 -15.83 11.71 25.30
CA LEU A 10 -16.49 10.42 25.62
C LEU A 10 -16.81 9.61 24.34
N LEU A 11 -15.82 9.18 23.55
CA LEU A 11 -16.04 8.14 22.52
C LEU A 11 -14.76 7.38 22.11
N SER A 12 -13.90 7.10 23.09
CA SER A 12 -12.70 6.27 22.91
C SER A 12 -12.59 5.28 24.07
N LEU A 13 -13.37 4.20 24.03
CA LEU A 13 -13.25 3.01 24.90
C LEU A 13 -14.21 1.91 24.40
N ALA A 14 -13.82 1.17 23.36
CA ALA A 14 -14.44 -0.10 23.00
C ALA A 14 -13.49 -0.97 22.16
N CYS A 15 -12.31 -1.28 22.69
CA CYS A 15 -11.45 -2.36 22.19
C CYS A 15 -10.49 -2.79 23.31
N SER A 16 -11.01 -3.51 24.30
CA SER A 16 -10.25 -4.36 25.22
C SER A 16 -11.24 -5.14 26.08
N ALA A 17 -11.57 -6.36 25.65
CA ALA A 17 -12.19 -7.35 26.52
C ALA A 17 -11.40 -8.66 26.36
N GLU A 18 -10.64 -8.97 27.40
CA GLU A 18 -9.91 -10.22 27.62
C GLU A 18 -10.82 -11.46 27.57
N PRO A 19 -10.32 -12.61 27.09
CA PRO A 19 -11.05 -13.87 27.17
C PRO A 19 -10.95 -14.45 28.60
N PRO A 20 -12.06 -14.94 29.20
CA PRO A 20 -11.98 -15.56 30.51
C PRO A 20 -11.34 -16.96 30.45
N ALA A 21 -10.64 -17.23 31.55
CA ALA A 21 -9.77 -18.36 31.80
C ALA A 21 -10.47 -19.73 31.84
N ARG A 22 -9.69 -20.76 31.51
CA ARG A 22 -9.95 -22.18 31.81
C ARG A 22 -10.10 -22.40 33.32
N GLU A 23 -11.18 -23.05 33.73
CA GLU A 23 -11.25 -23.71 35.04
C GLU A 23 -11.54 -25.19 34.83
N ARG A 24 -10.59 -26.03 35.27
CA ARG A 24 -10.75 -27.48 35.41
C ARG A 24 -11.48 -27.73 36.73
N ALA A 25 -12.57 -28.48 36.70
CA ALA A 25 -13.03 -29.24 37.85
C ALA A 25 -13.34 -30.67 37.40
N ALA A 26 -12.59 -31.62 37.94
CA ALA A 26 -12.80 -33.05 37.82
C ALA A 26 -13.75 -33.52 38.94
N ALA A 27 -14.64 -34.47 38.64
CA ALA A 27 -14.97 -35.65 39.46
C ALA A 27 -16.29 -36.29 38.98
N ALA A 28 -16.22 -37.55 38.55
CA ALA A 28 -17.35 -38.50 38.49
C ALA A 28 -17.55 -39.12 39.91
N PRO A 29 -18.61 -39.91 40.23
CA PRO A 29 -18.88 -41.20 39.58
C PRO A 29 -20.35 -41.68 39.44
N ALA A 30 -20.52 -42.61 38.48
CA ALA A 30 -21.37 -43.81 38.39
C ALA A 30 -22.76 -43.89 39.06
N THR A 31 -23.78 -44.30 38.28
CA THR A 31 -24.33 -45.68 38.30
C THR A 31 -25.31 -45.92 37.13
N GLU A 32 -25.15 -47.10 36.49
CA GLU A 32 -26.12 -48.04 35.88
C GLU A 32 -27.51 -47.51 35.48
N GLU A 33 -28.09 -47.80 34.30
CA GLU A 33 -28.44 -49.14 33.81
C GLU A 33 -29.09 -49.00 32.42
N SER A 34 -29.08 -50.11 31.68
CA SER A 34 -30.03 -50.51 30.64
C SER A 34 -29.48 -50.55 29.20
N ALA A 35 -29.17 -51.78 28.83
CA ALA A 35 -28.86 -52.23 27.50
C ALA A 35 -30.13 -52.23 26.63
N GLU A 36 -30.03 -51.68 25.42
CA GLU A 36 -30.88 -52.11 24.32
C GLU A 36 -29.99 -52.37 23.10
N GLU A 37 -30.00 -53.64 22.70
CA GLU A 37 -29.24 -54.25 21.61
C GLU A 37 -29.80 -53.74 20.27
N ALA A 38 -28.98 -53.03 19.48
CA ALA A 38 -29.32 -52.60 18.12
C ALA A 38 -28.45 -53.37 17.08
N PRO A 39 -29.05 -53.98 16.04
CA PRO A 39 -28.38 -54.89 15.10
C PRO A 39 -27.58 -54.14 14.01
N PRO A 40 -26.81 -54.85 13.14
CA PRO A 40 -25.48 -54.44 12.67
C PRO A 40 -25.49 -53.28 11.67
N THR A 41 -24.42 -52.49 11.72
CA THR A 41 -24.03 -51.47 10.72
C THR A 41 -24.07 -52.00 9.29
N PRO A 42 -24.70 -51.28 8.34
CA PRO A 42 -24.25 -51.26 6.97
C PRO A 42 -23.21 -50.14 6.79
N ARG A 43 -21.99 -50.55 6.47
CA ARG A 43 -20.96 -49.69 5.86
C ARG A 43 -21.52 -49.17 4.53
N ALA A 44 -21.81 -47.88 4.44
CA ALA A 44 -22.11 -47.22 3.18
C ALA A 44 -21.33 -45.91 3.06
N ALA A 45 -20.38 -45.94 2.14
CA ALA A 45 -19.81 -44.82 1.40
C ALA A 45 -19.30 -43.63 2.22
N ALA A 46 -18.01 -43.67 2.54
CA ALA A 46 -17.17 -42.50 2.31
C ALA A 46 -17.24 -42.15 0.82
N THR A 47 -18.25 -41.40 0.42
CA THR A 47 -18.17 -40.51 -0.74
C THR A 47 -18.06 -39.11 -0.17
N ALA A 48 -16.84 -38.74 0.21
CA ALA A 48 -16.42 -37.36 0.02
C ALA A 48 -16.53 -37.12 -1.49
N MET A 49 -17.70 -36.71 -1.96
CA MET A 49 -17.77 -35.92 -3.17
C MET A 49 -16.92 -34.70 -2.84
N GLU A 50 -15.67 -34.71 -3.30
CA GLU A 50 -14.98 -33.46 -3.55
C GLU A 50 -15.96 -32.66 -4.41
N ALA A 51 -16.61 -31.67 -3.78
CA ALA A 51 -17.45 -30.75 -4.48
C ALA A 51 -16.52 -30.02 -5.45
N THR A 52 -16.45 -30.52 -6.68
CA THR A 52 -15.82 -29.81 -7.78
C THR A 52 -16.41 -28.42 -7.74
N PRO A 53 -15.60 -27.37 -7.47
CA PRO A 53 -16.14 -26.02 -7.37
C PRO A 53 -16.91 -25.76 -8.67
N ALA A 54 -18.13 -25.26 -8.52
CA ALA A 54 -18.93 -24.83 -9.67
C ALA A 54 -18.04 -23.94 -10.55
N PRO A 55 -18.13 -24.02 -11.89
CA PRO A 55 -17.23 -23.30 -12.79
C PRO A 55 -17.09 -21.81 -12.46
N ALA A 56 -18.16 -21.16 -11.99
CA ALA A 56 -18.15 -19.79 -11.49
C ALA A 56 -17.20 -19.56 -10.30
N ALA A 57 -17.13 -20.48 -9.33
CA ALA A 57 -16.24 -20.39 -8.18
C ALA A 57 -14.77 -20.67 -8.53
N ALA A 58 -14.50 -21.36 -9.65
CA ALA A 58 -13.14 -21.54 -10.17
C ALA A 58 -12.65 -20.30 -10.95
N GLU A 59 -13.56 -19.64 -11.67
CA GLU A 59 -13.30 -18.40 -12.39
C GLU A 59 -13.04 -17.23 -11.42
N GLU A 60 -13.91 -17.05 -10.42
CA GLU A 60 -13.74 -16.04 -9.37
C GLU A 60 -12.40 -16.19 -8.62
N ARG A 61 -11.98 -17.43 -8.31
CA ARG A 61 -10.67 -17.69 -7.69
C ARG A 61 -9.50 -17.34 -8.61
N ARG A 62 -9.63 -17.54 -9.92
CA ARG A 62 -8.57 -17.14 -10.89
C ARG A 62 -8.45 -15.62 -10.95
N ASP A 63 -9.56 -14.91 -10.97
CA ASP A 63 -9.59 -13.45 -10.98
C ASP A 63 -8.97 -12.86 -9.70
N LEU A 64 -9.28 -13.44 -8.54
CA LEU A 64 -8.67 -13.04 -7.27
C LEU A 64 -7.16 -13.29 -7.24
N ASN A 65 -6.70 -14.43 -7.77
CA ASN A 65 -5.28 -14.75 -7.86
C ASN A 65 -4.54 -13.81 -8.83
N ASP A 66 -5.16 -13.47 -9.96
CA ASP A 66 -4.60 -12.52 -10.94
C ASP A 66 -4.52 -11.11 -10.35
N LEU A 67 -5.57 -10.67 -9.66
CA LEU A 67 -5.57 -9.39 -8.94
C LEU A 67 -4.46 -9.34 -7.88
N GLN A 68 -4.31 -10.39 -7.08
CA GLN A 68 -3.26 -10.48 -6.07
C GLN A 68 -1.86 -10.44 -6.69
N ALA A 69 -1.65 -11.13 -7.81
CA ALA A 69 -0.38 -11.11 -8.53
C ALA A 69 -0.06 -9.71 -9.06
N ARG A 70 -1.05 -9.03 -9.67
CA ARG A 70 -0.90 -7.65 -10.15
C ARG A 70 -0.60 -6.67 -9.02
N LEU A 71 -1.29 -6.78 -7.88
CA LEU A 71 -1.03 -5.93 -6.72
C LEU A 71 0.38 -6.14 -6.15
N ARG A 72 0.86 -7.39 -6.11
CA ARG A 72 2.24 -7.69 -5.71
C ARG A 72 3.25 -7.05 -6.67
N ALA A 73 3.05 -7.24 -7.97
CA ALA A 73 3.91 -6.66 -9.00
C ALA A 73 3.97 -5.12 -8.92
N VAL A 74 2.84 -4.45 -8.69
CA VAL A 74 2.80 -3.00 -8.47
C VAL A 74 3.56 -2.62 -7.19
N GLY A 75 3.43 -3.39 -6.11
CA GLY A 75 4.18 -3.17 -4.88
C GLY A 75 5.70 -3.28 -5.08
N GLU A 76 6.15 -4.32 -5.78
CA GLU A 76 7.55 -4.53 -6.14
C GLU A 76 8.11 -3.43 -7.05
N LEU A 77 7.30 -2.96 -8.01
CA LEU A 77 7.66 -1.82 -8.85
C LEU A 77 7.87 -0.54 -8.04
N MET A 78 6.92 -0.21 -7.16
CA MET A 78 7.02 0.96 -6.28
C MET A 78 8.23 0.87 -5.33
N GLN A 79 8.56 -0.33 -4.87
CA GLN A 79 9.76 -0.59 -4.08
C GLN A 79 11.03 -0.29 -4.87
N THR A 80 11.11 -0.82 -6.09
CA THR A 80 12.26 -0.65 -7.00
C THR A 80 12.47 0.83 -7.35
N MET A 81 11.40 1.55 -7.71
CA MET A 81 11.46 2.99 -7.99
C MET A 81 11.99 3.78 -6.80
N ARG A 82 11.55 3.43 -5.58
CA ARG A 82 11.99 4.11 -4.36
C ARG A 82 13.47 3.87 -4.06
N GLU A 83 13.93 2.64 -4.22
CA GLU A 83 15.35 2.28 -4.00
C GLU A 83 16.25 2.99 -5.00
N ALA A 84 15.92 2.93 -6.29
CA ALA A 84 16.66 3.64 -7.34
C ALA A 84 16.72 5.15 -7.08
N ALA A 85 15.61 5.75 -6.67
CA ALA A 85 15.54 7.16 -6.32
C ALA A 85 16.42 7.53 -5.12
N ALA A 86 16.41 6.70 -4.07
CA ALA A 86 17.21 6.93 -2.87
C ALA A 86 18.72 6.82 -3.18
N GLU A 87 19.13 5.78 -3.92
CA GLU A 87 20.53 5.58 -4.32
C GLU A 87 21.04 6.73 -5.19
N ALA A 88 20.26 7.16 -6.19
CA ALA A 88 20.63 8.27 -7.05
C ALA A 88 20.76 9.60 -6.29
N ALA A 89 19.93 9.83 -5.27
CA ALA A 89 20.00 11.02 -4.44
C ALA A 89 21.29 11.09 -3.60
N GLU A 90 21.85 9.96 -3.15
CA GLU A 90 23.07 9.96 -2.33
C GLU A 90 24.29 10.56 -3.05
N GLY A 91 24.30 10.55 -4.39
CA GLY A 91 25.36 11.15 -5.21
C GLY A 91 25.33 12.68 -5.31
N GLU A 92 24.30 13.34 -4.79
CA GLU A 92 24.06 14.77 -4.97
C GLU A 92 24.17 15.56 -3.66
N SER A 93 24.82 16.73 -3.71
CA SER A 93 25.13 17.53 -2.52
C SER A 93 24.07 18.58 -2.17
N THR A 94 23.12 18.87 -3.08
CA THR A 94 22.07 19.89 -2.87
C THR A 94 20.70 19.25 -2.89
N LEU A 95 19.72 19.83 -2.18
CA LEU A 95 18.35 19.30 -2.12
C LEU A 95 17.73 19.18 -3.52
N CYS A 96 17.91 20.20 -4.37
CA CYS A 96 17.40 20.18 -5.73
C CYS A 96 18.14 19.20 -6.64
N GLY A 97 19.46 19.01 -6.45
CA GLY A 97 20.23 17.97 -7.13
C GLY A 97 19.70 16.58 -6.79
N GLN A 98 19.50 16.33 -5.49
CA GLN A 98 18.91 15.09 -4.98
C GLN A 98 17.51 14.85 -5.54
N ALA A 99 16.65 15.88 -5.57
CA ALA A 99 15.29 15.77 -6.09
C ALA A 99 15.27 15.42 -7.59
N HIS A 100 16.11 16.07 -8.39
CA HIS A 100 16.25 15.77 -9.81
C HIS A 100 16.74 14.33 -10.04
N ALA A 101 17.86 13.95 -9.41
CA ALA A 101 18.43 12.61 -9.55
C ALA A 101 17.45 11.51 -9.12
N ALA A 102 16.76 11.72 -7.99
CA ALA A 102 15.73 10.81 -7.50
C ALA A 102 14.56 10.65 -8.49
N MET A 103 14.10 11.75 -9.11
CA MET A 103 12.99 11.71 -10.06
C MET A 103 13.38 10.98 -11.36
N VAL A 104 14.57 11.26 -11.90
CA VAL A 104 15.08 10.59 -13.11
C VAL A 104 15.18 9.08 -12.88
N ALA A 105 15.85 8.67 -11.80
CA ALA A 105 16.02 7.25 -11.49
C ALA A 105 14.68 6.54 -11.23
N ALA A 106 13.72 7.19 -10.56
CA ALA A 106 12.39 6.63 -10.36
C ALA A 106 11.64 6.41 -11.67
N VAL A 107 11.70 7.37 -12.60
CA VAL A 107 11.04 7.26 -13.91
C VAL A 107 11.70 6.18 -14.76
N GLU A 108 13.01 6.08 -14.77
CA GLU A 108 13.74 5.03 -15.49
C GLU A 108 13.40 3.63 -14.92
N ALA A 109 13.42 3.48 -13.61
CA ALA A 109 13.02 2.24 -12.93
C ALA A 109 11.56 1.87 -13.22
N GLN A 110 10.66 2.87 -13.28
CA GLN A 110 9.27 2.65 -13.65
C GLN A 110 9.14 2.12 -15.07
N GLN A 111 9.81 2.75 -16.03
CA GLN A 111 9.74 2.35 -17.44
C GLN A 111 10.26 0.93 -17.63
N GLU A 112 11.38 0.60 -17.00
CA GLU A 112 11.94 -0.75 -17.07
C GLU A 112 11.03 -1.78 -16.40
N GLY A 113 10.51 -1.46 -15.23
CA GLY A 113 9.58 -2.33 -14.52
C GLY A 113 8.28 -2.57 -15.29
N ILE A 114 7.68 -1.54 -15.90
CA ILE A 114 6.45 -1.72 -16.70
C ILE A 114 6.70 -2.61 -17.91
N ARG A 115 7.82 -2.42 -18.63
CA ARG A 115 8.20 -3.29 -19.75
C ARG A 115 8.30 -4.76 -19.33
N SER A 116 8.72 -5.02 -18.10
CA SER A 116 8.81 -6.38 -17.55
C SER A 116 7.45 -6.97 -17.12
N LEU A 117 6.45 -6.12 -16.83
CA LEU A 117 5.16 -6.51 -16.26
C LEU A 117 4.02 -6.63 -17.29
N SER A 118 4.11 -5.96 -18.45
CA SER A 118 3.00 -5.95 -19.43
C SER A 118 3.41 -6.27 -20.86
N ASN A 119 2.51 -6.99 -21.55
CA ASN A 119 2.48 -7.15 -23.02
C ASN A 119 1.60 -6.09 -23.71
N THR A 120 1.27 -4.98 -23.02
CA THR A 120 0.26 -4.01 -23.49
C THR A 120 0.56 -2.58 -23.07
N ARG A 121 0.10 -1.68 -23.95
CA ARG A 121 0.08 -0.19 -23.99
C ARG A 121 1.34 0.49 -23.45
N GLU A 122 1.97 1.28 -24.33
CA GLU A 122 3.08 2.14 -23.99
C GLU A 122 2.72 2.99 -22.75
N PRO A 123 3.53 2.95 -21.68
CA PRO A 123 3.23 3.69 -20.47
C PRO A 123 3.19 5.18 -20.75
N ASP A 124 2.42 5.92 -19.94
CA ASP A 124 2.46 7.38 -19.96
C ASP A 124 3.91 7.85 -19.86
N ARG A 125 4.29 8.81 -20.69
CA ARG A 125 5.65 9.34 -20.69
C ARG A 125 5.75 10.43 -19.64
N TRP A 126 6.61 10.22 -18.65
CA TRP A 126 7.02 11.31 -17.77
C TRP A 126 8.09 12.13 -18.48
N LEU A 127 7.82 13.43 -18.62
CA LEU A 127 8.81 14.39 -19.03
C LEU A 127 9.36 15.07 -17.78
N ILE A 128 10.67 14.99 -17.61
CA ILE A 128 11.39 15.68 -16.56
C ILE A 128 12.14 16.82 -17.25
N ALA A 129 12.05 18.03 -16.69
CA ALA A 129 12.81 19.17 -17.19
C ALA A 129 14.31 18.86 -17.20
N GLU A 130 15.02 19.40 -18.18
CA GLU A 130 16.48 19.34 -18.24
C GLU A 130 17.10 19.80 -16.92
N ARG A 131 18.17 19.15 -16.48
CA ARG A 131 18.73 19.31 -15.12
C ARG A 131 18.85 20.78 -14.70
N ALA A 132 19.47 21.62 -15.52
CA ALA A 132 19.66 23.04 -15.19
C ALA A 132 18.33 23.77 -14.93
N ARG A 133 17.31 23.50 -15.76
CA ARG A 133 15.97 24.09 -15.61
C ARG A 133 15.25 23.53 -14.39
N TYR A 134 15.37 22.22 -14.15
CA TYR A 134 14.80 21.59 -12.96
C TYR A 134 15.35 22.24 -11.68
N ILE A 135 16.67 22.41 -11.59
CA ILE A 135 17.30 23.03 -10.41
C ILE A 135 16.80 24.47 -10.23
N GLU A 136 16.76 25.27 -11.29
CA GLU A 136 16.26 26.65 -11.25
C GLU A 136 14.81 26.73 -10.73
N LEU A 137 13.95 25.82 -11.17
CA LEU A 137 12.55 25.74 -10.73
C LEU A 137 12.44 25.27 -9.27
N CYS A 138 13.22 24.26 -8.89
CA CYS A 138 13.24 23.73 -7.53
C CYS A 138 13.69 24.78 -6.51
N GLU A 139 14.69 25.60 -6.85
CA GLU A 139 15.21 26.66 -5.96
C GLU A 139 14.17 27.78 -5.68
N GLN A 140 13.10 27.87 -6.46
CA GLN A 140 11.97 28.78 -6.20
C GLN A 140 11.00 28.27 -5.13
N LEU A 141 11.14 27.00 -4.73
CA LEU A 141 10.33 26.39 -3.70
C LEU A 141 10.89 26.68 -2.30
N PRO A 142 10.03 26.73 -1.26
CA PRO A 142 10.50 26.70 0.12
C PRO A 142 11.33 25.44 0.37
N GLU A 143 12.32 25.49 1.25
CA GLU A 143 13.24 24.38 1.50
C GLU A 143 12.51 23.06 1.86
N ASP A 144 11.45 23.15 2.66
CA ASP A 144 10.61 22.00 3.02
C ASP A 144 9.96 21.35 1.78
N ALA A 145 9.53 22.17 0.82
CA ALA A 145 8.99 21.69 -0.45
C ALA A 145 10.10 21.16 -1.39
N GLN A 146 11.31 21.71 -1.33
CA GLN A 146 12.47 21.14 -2.03
C GLN A 146 12.77 19.72 -1.53
N ARG A 147 12.72 19.49 -0.21
CA ARG A 147 12.84 18.13 0.37
C ARG A 147 11.71 17.23 -0.11
N CYS A 148 10.47 17.73 -0.13
CA CYS A 148 9.31 17.00 -0.62
C CYS A 148 9.26 16.82 -2.14
N ALA A 149 10.08 17.53 -2.91
CA ALA A 149 10.25 17.27 -4.34
C ALA A 149 11.06 15.98 -4.59
N ARG A 150 11.86 15.54 -3.61
CA ARG A 150 12.60 14.28 -3.68
C ARG A 150 11.65 13.09 -3.64
N PHE A 151 11.67 12.28 -4.70
CA PHE A 151 10.67 11.23 -4.93
C PHE A 151 10.58 10.20 -3.79
N ASP A 152 11.72 9.63 -3.37
CA ASP A 152 11.79 8.65 -2.30
C ASP A 152 11.33 9.23 -0.95
N TYR A 153 11.74 10.46 -0.64
CA TYR A 153 11.38 11.15 0.59
C TYR A 153 9.87 11.37 0.66
N ARG A 154 9.28 11.85 -0.45
CA ARG A 154 7.83 12.09 -0.52
C ARG A 154 7.01 10.82 -0.35
N LEU A 155 7.47 9.69 -0.90
CA LEU A 155 6.79 8.41 -0.72
C LEU A 155 6.80 7.95 0.74
N GLN A 156 7.91 8.15 1.46
CA GLN A 156 8.06 7.75 2.86
C GLN A 156 7.34 8.71 3.82
N ASN A 157 7.34 10.00 3.48
CA ASN A 157 6.87 11.08 4.35
C ASN A 157 5.58 11.74 3.83
N GLY A 158 4.70 10.98 3.17
CA GLY A 158 3.50 11.53 2.51
C GLY A 158 2.58 12.34 3.44
N ARG A 159 2.49 11.98 4.73
CA ARG A 159 1.71 12.75 5.73
C ARG A 159 2.29 14.13 6.03
N GLU A 160 3.61 14.27 5.96
CA GLU A 160 4.32 15.55 6.14
C GLU A 160 4.29 16.35 4.84
N CYS A 161 4.62 15.71 3.72
CA CYS A 161 4.72 16.39 2.44
C CYS A 161 3.38 16.84 1.85
N GLY A 162 2.28 16.15 2.13
CA GLY A 162 0.95 16.51 1.61
C GLY A 162 0.58 17.98 1.90
N PRO A 163 0.47 18.38 3.18
CA PRO A 163 0.15 19.76 3.56
C PRO A 163 1.16 20.80 3.03
N ILE A 164 2.46 20.46 2.96
CA ILE A 164 3.50 21.35 2.44
C ILE A 164 3.25 21.65 0.95
N MET A 165 2.99 20.61 0.15
CA MET A 165 2.74 20.74 -1.28
C MET A 165 1.40 21.45 -1.56
N GLU A 166 0.38 21.22 -0.75
CA GLU A 166 -0.91 21.89 -0.85
C GLU A 166 -0.80 23.40 -0.59
N ALA A 167 0.04 23.79 0.36
CA ALA A 167 0.27 25.18 0.78
C ALA A 167 1.10 26.02 -0.22
N LEU A 168 1.67 25.41 -1.25
CA LEU A 168 2.40 26.13 -2.30
C LEU A 168 1.52 27.18 -2.98
N SER A 169 2.12 28.33 -3.28
CA SER A 169 1.50 29.34 -4.14
C SER A 169 1.25 28.79 -5.55
N GLN A 170 0.39 29.44 -6.33
CA GLN A 170 0.11 28.99 -7.70
C GLN A 170 1.39 28.96 -8.55
N ALA A 171 2.22 30.01 -8.49
CA ALA A 171 3.48 30.05 -9.23
C ALA A 171 4.44 28.90 -8.88
N GLN A 172 4.45 28.47 -7.61
CA GLN A 172 5.26 27.32 -7.16
C GLN A 172 4.66 25.98 -7.61
N LYS A 173 3.34 25.88 -7.72
CA LYS A 173 2.66 24.71 -8.29
C LYS A 173 2.93 24.60 -9.78
N ASP A 174 2.90 25.72 -10.49
CA ASP A 174 3.24 25.77 -11.92
C ASP A 174 4.71 25.37 -12.13
N ALA A 175 5.63 25.84 -11.27
CA ALA A 175 7.02 25.42 -11.29
C ALA A 175 7.18 23.91 -11.02
N MET A 176 6.43 23.34 -10.07
CA MET A 176 6.40 21.90 -9.80
C MET A 176 5.89 21.07 -10.99
N GLU A 177 4.88 21.57 -11.70
CA GLU A 177 4.35 20.93 -12.90
C GLU A 177 5.36 20.98 -14.05
N GLU A 178 6.02 22.12 -14.27
CA GLU A 178 7.06 22.26 -15.30
C GLU A 178 8.28 21.37 -15.01
N MET A 179 8.65 21.18 -13.74
CA MET A 179 9.76 20.29 -13.37
C MET A 179 9.52 18.84 -13.79
N ALA A 180 8.29 18.34 -13.65
CA ALA A 180 7.93 16.99 -14.04
C ALA A 180 6.43 16.87 -14.31
N HIS A 181 6.06 16.60 -15.56
CA HIS A 181 4.68 16.34 -15.95
C HIS A 181 4.55 15.02 -16.71
N ARG A 182 3.32 14.56 -16.79
CA ARG A 182 2.96 13.32 -17.47
C ARG A 182 2.26 13.65 -18.78
N GLU A 183 2.80 13.15 -19.88
CA GLU A 183 2.15 13.18 -21.19
C GLU A 183 1.45 11.86 -21.47
N ARG A 184 0.21 11.95 -21.93
CA ARG A 184 -0.51 10.79 -22.45
C ARG A 184 -0.13 10.60 -23.92
N PRO A 185 0.09 9.35 -24.37
CA PRO A 185 0.31 9.05 -25.78
C PRO A 185 -0.92 9.37 -26.64
#